data_AF-A0AA48GP97-F1
#
_entry.id   AF-A0AA48GP97-F1
#
_cell.length_a   1.000
_cell.length_b   1.000
_cell.length_c   1.000
_cell.angle_alpha   90.00
_cell.angle_beta   90.00
_cell.angle_gamma   90.00
#
_symmetry.space_group_name_H-M   'P 1'
#
loop_
_entity.id
_entity.type
_entity.pdbx_description
1 polymer ?
#
loop_
_entity_poly.entity_id
_entity_poly.type
_entity_poly.pdbx_seq_one_letter_code
_entity_poly.pdbx_strand_id
1 'polypeptide(L)'
;MAHKVVECVPNFSEGRDMAKIRQITAAIEAVAGIRLLDVDPGADTNRTVVTFVGAPDAVVEAAFQAVKVASRILDMSAHHGAHPRMGATDVCPFVPVEGVTLADCAELARKLGERVGRELALPVYLYEHAASRPERRNLAVVRKGEYEGLEEKLKDPQWAPDFGPAVFNPRAGALITGAREFLIAYNITLNSRDKAHATDIAFELREKGRVARRGQKDAYYSSGEILFYREGCFPCGNCAEDFPTFEAVEAHCREAHGYDLRHLLKLNDIDAAKGVVGRKVHRAGRFQACKAIGWYVDQYKRAQLSINLTDYKVTSPVDVLEATRTMAAERGLVVTGSEIVGLVPFSALFEAGRHYLRVQGKSPFIPVPDVLENAVFSMGLADVAPFEIEKKVLGLPRAYPAGLMAMTGAAFVDEVSRDTPAPGGGSIAALAGALGAALASMVANLTQGKGAPGSEPHLLAAAERAQRAKDALVLAVDEDTEAFNAYMDARRLPAGTPAEKAAREEAMQAGLKSAVEVPWATANACYEAMEAAETAMHHGNPASITDTLVGFTIAYAGVRGGIWNVLINLKDITDRAYVEAMRARCAGLLDRAKALLDRATAHGDARLEAMLAPKG
;
A
#
# COMPACT_ATOMS: atom_id res chain seq x y z
N MET A 1 4.39 -20.03 6.21
CA MET A 1 4.69 -19.52 4.85
C MET A 1 4.22 -18.07 4.78
N ALA A 2 4.96 -17.16 4.15
CA ALA A 2 4.53 -15.76 4.03
C ALA A 2 3.19 -15.67 3.29
N HIS A 3 2.24 -14.93 3.84
CA HIS A 3 0.94 -14.66 3.24
C HIS A 3 1.15 -13.88 1.93
N LYS A 4 0.66 -14.41 0.80
CA LYS A 4 0.81 -13.81 -0.53
C LYS A 4 -0.54 -13.29 -1.00
N VAL A 5 -0.63 -11.98 -1.22
CA VAL A 5 -1.84 -11.31 -1.70
C VAL A 5 -1.56 -10.58 -3.00
N VAL A 6 -2.41 -10.84 -3.98
CA VAL A 6 -2.44 -10.15 -5.26
C VAL A 6 -3.81 -9.53 -5.45
N GLU A 7 -3.84 -8.29 -5.94
CA GLU A 7 -5.05 -7.64 -6.40
C GLU A 7 -5.20 -7.84 -7.91
N CYS A 8 -6.42 -8.09 -8.36
CA CYS A 8 -6.78 -8.05 -9.77
C CYS A 8 -7.92 -7.07 -9.99
N VAL A 9 -7.77 -6.23 -11.01
CA VAL A 9 -8.68 -5.10 -11.27
C VAL A 9 -9.27 -5.15 -12.68
N PRO A 10 -10.01 -6.21 -13.07
CA PRO A 10 -10.56 -6.32 -14.42
C PRO A 10 -11.57 -5.23 -14.73
N ASN A 11 -11.59 -4.86 -16.01
CA ASN A 11 -12.42 -3.81 -16.56
C ASN A 11 -13.35 -4.41 -17.60
N PHE A 12 -14.64 -4.37 -17.32
CA PHE A 12 -15.66 -4.95 -18.17
C PHE A 12 -16.39 -3.84 -18.93
N SER A 13 -16.65 -4.07 -20.22
CA SER A 13 -17.41 -3.16 -21.08
C SER A 13 -18.92 -3.31 -20.85
N GLU A 14 -19.34 -2.96 -19.64
CA GLU A 14 -20.73 -2.88 -19.20
C GLU A 14 -20.78 -1.98 -17.96
N GLY A 15 -21.64 -0.97 -17.94
CA GLY A 15 -21.79 -0.06 -16.79
C GLY A 15 -23.25 0.30 -16.48
N ARG A 16 -24.21 -0.36 -17.13
CA ARG A 16 -25.65 -0.03 -17.06
C ARG A 16 -26.50 -1.21 -16.61
N ASP A 17 -26.21 -2.40 -17.11
CA ASP A 17 -26.93 -3.63 -16.76
C ASP A 17 -26.30 -4.32 -15.54
N MET A 18 -26.88 -4.03 -14.36
CA MET A 18 -26.44 -4.63 -13.10
C MET A 18 -26.64 -6.15 -13.05
N ALA A 19 -27.56 -6.74 -13.83
CA ALA A 19 -27.74 -8.19 -13.85
C ALA A 19 -26.55 -8.88 -14.53
N LYS A 20 -26.01 -8.30 -15.60
CA LYS A 20 -24.78 -8.80 -16.24
C LYS A 20 -23.56 -8.62 -15.35
N ILE A 21 -23.43 -7.45 -14.70
CA ILE A 21 -22.33 -7.19 -13.76
C ILE A 21 -22.34 -8.22 -12.63
N ARG A 22 -23.52 -8.49 -12.03
CA ARG A 22 -23.67 -9.51 -10.98
C ARG A 22 -23.31 -10.92 -11.42
N GLN A 23 -23.58 -11.29 -12.67
CA GLN A 23 -23.16 -12.60 -13.20
C GLN A 23 -21.64 -12.73 -13.26
N ILE A 24 -20.94 -11.65 -13.63
CA ILE A 24 -19.48 -11.62 -13.68
C ILE A 24 -18.91 -11.68 -12.26
N THR A 25 -19.43 -10.88 -11.32
CA THR A 25 -18.93 -10.85 -9.93
C THR A 25 -19.23 -12.17 -9.20
N ALA A 26 -20.39 -12.80 -9.43
CA ALA A 26 -20.69 -14.11 -8.86
C ALA A 26 -19.70 -15.19 -9.32
N ALA A 27 -19.20 -15.12 -10.55
CA ALA A 27 -18.18 -16.04 -11.05
C ALA A 27 -16.80 -15.83 -10.37
N ILE A 28 -16.50 -14.59 -9.97
CA ILE A 28 -15.31 -14.24 -9.19
C ILE A 28 -15.45 -14.79 -7.77
N GLU A 29 -16.58 -14.51 -7.11
CA GLU A 29 -16.85 -14.91 -5.72
C GLU A 29 -16.98 -16.42 -5.54
N ALA A 30 -17.34 -17.16 -6.59
CA ALA A 30 -17.41 -18.62 -6.56
C ALA A 30 -16.03 -19.29 -6.43
N VAL A 31 -14.93 -18.58 -6.66
CA VAL A 31 -13.57 -19.12 -6.53
C VAL A 31 -13.13 -19.05 -5.07
N ALA A 32 -12.76 -20.21 -4.51
CA ALA A 32 -12.30 -20.30 -3.13
C ALA A 32 -11.04 -19.45 -2.89
N GLY A 33 -11.01 -18.72 -1.76
CA GLY A 33 -9.90 -17.87 -1.38
C GLY A 33 -9.88 -16.48 -2.03
N ILE A 34 -10.97 -16.10 -2.73
CA ILE A 34 -11.15 -14.76 -3.29
C ILE A 34 -12.04 -13.91 -2.40
N ARG A 35 -11.66 -12.65 -2.25
CA ARG A 35 -12.48 -11.61 -1.64
C ARG A 35 -12.73 -10.52 -2.66
N LEU A 36 -13.99 -10.36 -3.07
CA LEU A 36 -14.45 -9.21 -3.84
C LEU A 36 -14.42 -7.98 -2.94
N LEU A 37 -13.71 -6.94 -3.36
CA LEU A 37 -13.51 -5.72 -2.55
C LEU A 37 -14.39 -4.57 -3.03
N ASP A 38 -14.47 -4.35 -4.34
CA ASP A 38 -15.19 -3.21 -4.90
C ASP A 38 -15.74 -3.52 -6.29
N VAL A 39 -16.87 -2.88 -6.62
CA VAL A 39 -17.54 -2.96 -7.92
C VAL A 39 -18.04 -1.56 -8.25
N ASP A 40 -17.36 -0.90 -9.19
CA ASP A 40 -17.61 0.50 -9.56
C ASP A 40 -18.15 0.60 -11.00
N PRO A 41 -19.48 0.60 -11.20
CA PRO A 41 -20.10 0.76 -12.51
C PRO A 41 -20.26 2.24 -12.89
N GLY A 42 -19.72 2.62 -14.05
CA GLY A 42 -19.94 3.93 -14.65
C GLY A 42 -20.95 3.88 -15.80
N ALA A 43 -22.13 4.47 -15.61
CA ALA A 43 -23.20 4.48 -16.62
C ALA A 43 -22.82 5.26 -17.89
N ASP A 44 -22.13 6.39 -17.72
CA ASP A 44 -21.68 7.26 -18.82
C ASP A 44 -20.47 6.67 -19.56
N THR A 45 -19.52 6.10 -18.81
CA THR A 45 -18.37 5.39 -19.38
C THR A 45 -18.75 4.03 -19.98
N ASN A 46 -19.92 3.50 -19.60
CA ASN A 46 -20.41 2.15 -19.90
C ASN A 46 -19.34 1.08 -19.62
N ARG A 47 -18.70 1.20 -18.45
CA ARG A 47 -17.61 0.34 -17.98
C ARG A 47 -17.78 0.09 -16.49
N THR A 48 -17.48 -1.13 -16.07
CA THR A 48 -17.39 -1.48 -14.65
C THR A 48 -15.96 -1.89 -14.33
N VAL A 49 -15.41 -1.28 -13.28
CA VAL A 49 -14.16 -1.71 -12.67
C VAL A 49 -14.51 -2.63 -11.53
N VAL A 50 -13.95 -3.84 -11.52
CA VAL A 50 -14.13 -4.80 -10.43
C VAL A 50 -12.79 -5.01 -9.76
N THR A 51 -12.76 -5.02 -8.43
CA THR A 51 -11.53 -5.19 -7.66
C THR A 51 -11.69 -6.38 -6.71
N PHE A 52 -10.77 -7.33 -6.78
CA PHE A 52 -10.73 -8.47 -5.86
C PHE A 52 -9.30 -8.86 -5.52
N VAL A 53 -9.14 -9.54 -4.38
CA VAL A 53 -7.84 -10.00 -3.87
C VAL A 53 -7.89 -11.47 -3.49
N GLY A 54 -6.72 -12.11 -3.51
CA GLY A 54 -6.54 -13.47 -3.03
C GLY A 54 -5.12 -13.97 -3.24
N ALA A 55 -4.92 -15.27 -3.03
CA ALA A 55 -3.66 -15.93 -3.33
C ALA A 55 -3.39 -15.95 -4.86
N PRO A 56 -2.12 -15.92 -5.30
CA PRO A 56 -1.75 -15.79 -6.72
C PRO A 56 -2.54 -16.68 -7.71
N ASP A 57 -2.63 -17.98 -7.44
CA ASP A 57 -3.31 -18.92 -8.35
C ASP A 57 -4.84 -18.79 -8.31
N ALA A 58 -5.42 -18.51 -7.13
CA ALA A 58 -6.85 -18.26 -6.99
C ALA A 58 -7.28 -17.01 -7.76
N VAL A 59 -6.44 -15.96 -7.74
CA VAL A 59 -6.71 -14.70 -8.44
C VAL A 59 -6.70 -14.92 -9.96
N VAL A 60 -5.75 -15.72 -10.47
CA VAL A 60 -5.73 -16.09 -11.90
C VAL A 60 -6.97 -16.90 -12.28
N GLU A 61 -7.40 -17.84 -11.44
CA GLU A 61 -8.62 -18.62 -11.68
C GLU A 61 -9.87 -17.73 -11.74
N ALA A 62 -10.04 -16.83 -10.76
CA ALA A 62 -11.17 -15.90 -10.73
C ALA A 62 -11.18 -14.93 -11.92
N ALA A 63 -10.01 -14.39 -12.29
CA ALA A 63 -9.87 -13.56 -13.49
C ALA A 63 -10.28 -14.33 -14.75
N PHE A 64 -9.85 -15.59 -14.90
CA PHE A 64 -10.22 -16.43 -16.03
C PHE A 64 -11.73 -16.70 -16.09
N GLN A 65 -12.36 -17.05 -14.96
CA GLN A 65 -13.82 -17.27 -14.91
C GLN A 65 -14.60 -16.00 -15.26
N ALA A 66 -14.15 -14.84 -14.77
CA ALA A 66 -14.76 -13.56 -15.08
C ALA A 66 -14.67 -13.22 -16.57
N VAL A 67 -13.49 -13.38 -17.19
CA VAL A 67 -13.29 -13.18 -18.64
C VAL A 67 -14.17 -14.14 -19.46
N LYS A 68 -14.24 -15.41 -19.04
CA LYS A 68 -15.07 -16.44 -19.68
C LYS A 68 -16.57 -16.11 -19.62
N VAL A 69 -17.07 -15.61 -18.49
CA VAL A 69 -18.46 -15.17 -18.37
C VAL A 69 -18.70 -13.90 -19.20
N ALA A 70 -17.84 -12.89 -19.07
CA ALA A 70 -17.95 -11.63 -19.80
C ALA A 70 -17.97 -11.83 -21.32
N SER A 71 -17.05 -12.64 -21.88
CA SER A 71 -17.01 -12.97 -23.31
C SER A 71 -18.25 -13.68 -23.84
N ARG A 72 -19.06 -14.28 -22.96
CA ARG A 72 -20.34 -14.94 -23.33
C ARG A 72 -21.51 -13.98 -23.22
N ILE A 73 -21.59 -13.19 -22.15
CA ILE A 73 -22.79 -12.40 -21.84
C ILE A 73 -22.75 -10.97 -22.37
N LEU A 74 -21.55 -10.44 -22.62
CA LEU A 74 -21.35 -9.12 -23.23
C LEU A 74 -21.23 -9.27 -24.75
N ASP A 75 -21.74 -8.27 -25.46
CA ASP A 75 -21.67 -8.20 -26.92
C ASP A 75 -21.07 -6.85 -27.33
N MET A 76 -19.80 -6.87 -27.74
CA MET A 76 -19.05 -5.69 -28.13
C MET A 76 -19.58 -5.05 -29.41
N SER A 77 -20.25 -5.80 -30.29
CA SER A 77 -20.82 -5.26 -31.53
C SER A 77 -21.94 -4.25 -31.28
N ALA A 78 -22.57 -4.31 -30.10
CA ALA A 78 -23.61 -3.37 -29.65
C ALA A 78 -23.11 -2.39 -28.56
N HIS A 79 -21.84 -2.49 -28.15
CA HIS A 79 -21.30 -1.70 -27.04
C HIS A 79 -20.77 -0.34 -27.49
N HIS A 80 -21.28 0.71 -26.85
CA HIS A 80 -20.73 2.06 -26.92
C HIS A 80 -20.67 2.70 -25.53
N GLY A 81 -19.61 3.46 -25.26
CA GLY A 81 -19.40 4.19 -24.01
C GLY A 81 -18.39 5.32 -24.20
N ALA A 82 -18.38 6.30 -23.28
CA ALA A 82 -17.44 7.42 -23.36
C ALA A 82 -15.97 7.02 -23.10
N HIS A 83 -15.73 5.82 -22.57
CA HIS A 83 -14.39 5.32 -22.25
C HIS A 83 -13.83 4.43 -23.37
N PRO A 84 -12.57 4.64 -23.81
CA PRO A 84 -11.94 3.79 -24.82
C PRO A 84 -11.88 2.33 -24.40
N ARG A 85 -12.24 1.41 -25.30
CA ARG A 85 -12.33 -0.04 -25.03
C ARG A 85 -12.02 -0.90 -26.25
N MET A 86 -11.48 -2.10 -26.03
CA MET A 86 -11.12 -3.03 -27.11
C MET A 86 -11.77 -4.43 -27.00
N GLY A 87 -12.39 -4.75 -25.87
CA GLY A 87 -13.05 -6.05 -25.67
C GLY A 87 -13.98 -6.09 -24.46
N ALA A 88 -14.77 -7.16 -24.37
CA ALA A 88 -15.75 -7.40 -23.31
C ALA A 88 -15.09 -7.36 -21.92
N THR A 89 -13.90 -7.95 -21.82
CA THR A 89 -12.93 -7.64 -20.77
C THR A 89 -11.77 -6.88 -21.40
N ASP A 90 -11.76 -5.59 -21.16
CA ASP A 90 -10.93 -4.62 -21.87
C ASP A 90 -9.50 -4.58 -21.32
N VAL A 91 -9.34 -4.55 -20.00
CA VAL A 91 -8.05 -4.77 -19.34
C VAL A 91 -8.20 -5.53 -18.03
N CYS A 92 -7.33 -6.50 -17.78
CA CYS A 92 -7.30 -7.34 -16.58
C CYS A 92 -5.87 -7.35 -15.98
N PRO A 93 -5.51 -6.33 -15.18
CA PRO A 93 -4.19 -6.22 -14.57
C PRO A 93 -4.09 -6.95 -13.23
N PHE A 94 -2.87 -7.34 -12.89
CA PHE A 94 -2.47 -7.85 -11.58
C PHE A 94 -1.57 -6.83 -10.87
N VAL A 95 -1.78 -6.65 -9.57
CA VAL A 95 -1.10 -5.65 -8.75
C VAL A 95 -0.56 -6.32 -7.48
N PRO A 96 0.73 -6.14 -7.13
CA PRO A 96 1.30 -6.70 -5.91
C PRO A 96 0.74 -6.00 -4.68
N VAL A 97 0.30 -6.77 -3.68
CA VAL A 97 -0.22 -6.25 -2.41
C VAL A 97 0.69 -6.63 -1.25
N GLU A 98 0.86 -7.93 -0.99
CA GLU A 98 1.63 -8.43 0.15
C GLU A 98 2.40 -9.69 -0.25
N GLY A 99 3.69 -9.77 0.08
CA GLY A 99 4.50 -10.97 -0.14
C GLY A 99 4.69 -11.37 -1.61
N VAL A 100 4.36 -10.50 -2.56
CA VAL A 100 4.40 -10.74 -4.00
C VAL A 100 5.09 -9.57 -4.71
N THR A 101 5.95 -9.87 -5.67
CA THR A 101 6.64 -8.86 -6.48
C THR A 101 5.87 -8.51 -7.75
N LEU A 102 6.24 -7.39 -8.36
CA LEU A 102 5.69 -7.01 -9.66
C LEU A 102 6.08 -8.00 -10.77
N ALA A 103 7.24 -8.64 -10.66
CA ALA A 103 7.67 -9.71 -11.56
C ALA A 103 6.79 -10.95 -11.42
N ASP A 104 6.45 -11.35 -10.18
CA ASP A 104 5.49 -12.44 -9.95
C ASP A 104 4.13 -12.12 -10.59
N CYS A 105 3.64 -10.88 -10.42
CA CYS A 105 2.38 -10.45 -11.04
C CYS A 105 2.44 -10.48 -12.57
N ALA A 106 3.60 -10.17 -13.18
CA ALA A 106 3.78 -10.26 -14.62
C ALA A 106 3.68 -11.72 -15.10
N GLU A 107 4.21 -12.68 -14.34
CA GLU A 107 4.01 -14.10 -14.63
C GLU A 107 2.54 -14.53 -14.51
N LEU A 108 1.80 -14.02 -13.52
CA LEU A 108 0.35 -14.28 -13.41
C LEU A 108 -0.42 -13.75 -14.61
N ALA A 109 -0.10 -12.55 -15.09
CA ALA A 109 -0.68 -11.98 -16.30
C ALA A 109 -0.40 -12.85 -17.53
N ARG A 110 0.83 -13.38 -17.67
CA ARG A 110 1.17 -14.33 -18.75
C ARG A 110 0.38 -15.63 -18.65
N LYS A 111 0.27 -16.20 -17.45
CA LYS A 111 -0.56 -17.41 -17.21
C LYS A 111 -2.02 -17.20 -17.60
N LEU A 112 -2.61 -16.07 -17.20
CA LEU A 112 -3.98 -15.72 -17.58
C LEU A 112 -4.09 -15.58 -19.10
N GLY A 113 -3.19 -14.82 -19.72
CA GLY A 113 -3.23 -14.54 -21.16
C GLY A 113 -3.09 -15.80 -22.01
N GLU A 114 -2.16 -16.69 -21.66
CA GLU A 114 -1.97 -17.97 -22.34
C GLU A 114 -3.25 -18.82 -22.26
N ARG A 115 -3.84 -18.93 -21.06
CA ARG A 115 -5.05 -19.73 -20.85
C ARG A 115 -6.27 -19.16 -21.57
N VAL A 116 -6.46 -17.84 -21.53
CA VAL A 116 -7.54 -17.15 -22.28
C VAL A 116 -7.35 -17.36 -23.78
N GLY A 117 -6.14 -17.17 -24.30
CA GLY A 117 -5.84 -17.39 -25.71
C GLY A 117 -6.08 -18.83 -26.17
N ARG A 118 -5.72 -19.81 -25.34
CA ARG A 118 -5.88 -21.24 -25.62
C ARG A 118 -7.33 -21.73 -25.49
N GLU A 119 -8.00 -21.40 -24.39
CA GLU A 119 -9.31 -21.99 -24.03
C GLU A 119 -10.51 -21.18 -24.53
N LEU A 120 -10.36 -19.85 -24.72
CA LEU A 120 -11.42 -18.98 -25.20
C LEU A 120 -11.19 -18.50 -26.64
N ALA A 121 -10.02 -18.82 -27.23
CA ALA A 121 -9.63 -18.40 -28.58
C ALA A 121 -9.75 -16.88 -28.80
N LEU A 122 -9.42 -16.09 -27.78
CA LEU A 122 -9.40 -14.62 -27.86
C LEU A 122 -7.98 -14.11 -28.12
N PRO A 123 -7.80 -13.06 -28.95
CA PRO A 123 -6.53 -12.35 -29.04
C PRO A 123 -6.22 -11.66 -27.71
N VAL A 124 -5.00 -11.88 -27.18
CA VAL A 124 -4.54 -11.30 -25.92
C VAL A 124 -3.27 -10.48 -26.12
N TYR A 125 -3.23 -9.28 -25.54
CA TYR A 125 -2.04 -8.43 -25.50
C TYR A 125 -1.52 -8.26 -24.09
N LEU A 126 -0.20 -8.34 -23.93
CA LEU A 126 0.48 -8.05 -22.68
C LEU A 126 0.90 -6.58 -22.61
N TYR A 127 0.68 -5.93 -21.46
CA TYR A 127 1.02 -4.53 -21.25
C TYR A 127 1.79 -4.30 -19.93
N GLU A 128 2.30 -3.07 -19.75
CA GLU A 128 3.13 -2.64 -18.61
C GLU A 128 4.28 -3.62 -18.31
N HIS A 129 4.42 -4.11 -17.09
CA HIS A 129 5.54 -4.98 -16.68
C HIS A 129 5.45 -6.39 -17.27
N ALA A 130 4.31 -6.78 -17.85
CA ALA A 130 4.18 -8.02 -18.60
C ALA A 130 4.45 -7.85 -20.10
N ALA A 131 4.56 -6.62 -20.60
CA ALA A 131 4.67 -6.34 -22.02
C ALA A 131 5.81 -7.11 -22.68
N SER A 132 5.51 -7.85 -23.74
CA SER A 132 6.49 -8.59 -24.54
C SER A 132 7.40 -7.67 -25.36
N ARG A 133 6.96 -6.43 -25.58
CA ARG A 133 7.59 -5.43 -26.42
C ARG A 133 7.55 -4.04 -25.77
N PRO A 134 8.59 -3.21 -25.93
CA PRO A 134 8.65 -1.89 -25.32
C PRO A 134 7.45 -0.99 -25.67
N GLU A 135 6.97 -1.03 -26.91
CA GLU A 135 5.83 -0.24 -27.38
C GLU A 135 4.50 -0.64 -26.73
N ARG A 136 4.37 -1.88 -26.22
CA ARG A 136 3.14 -2.37 -25.57
C ARG A 136 3.04 -2.01 -24.10
N ARG A 137 4.08 -1.39 -23.50
CA ARG A 137 4.02 -0.95 -22.10
C ARG A 137 2.84 0.01 -21.86
N ASN A 138 2.62 0.95 -22.77
CA ASN A 138 1.55 1.94 -22.64
C ASN A 138 0.20 1.37 -23.11
N LEU A 139 -0.76 1.27 -22.18
CA LEU A 139 -2.12 0.80 -22.48
C LEU A 139 -2.79 1.57 -23.62
N ALA A 140 -2.61 2.89 -23.73
CA ALA A 140 -3.22 3.70 -24.78
C ALA A 140 -2.68 3.35 -26.17
N VAL A 141 -1.40 2.93 -26.24
CA VAL A 141 -0.78 2.46 -27.49
C VAL A 141 -1.36 1.12 -27.89
N VAL A 142 -1.55 0.20 -26.93
CA VAL A 142 -2.21 -1.09 -27.17
C VAL A 142 -3.69 -0.92 -27.53
N ARG A 143 -4.38 0.08 -26.98
CA ARG A 143 -5.79 0.38 -27.27
C ARG A 143 -6.03 1.28 -28.48
N LYS A 144 -4.98 1.74 -29.17
CA LYS A 144 -5.15 2.66 -30.30
C LYS A 144 -6.02 2.01 -31.37
N GLY A 145 -7.09 2.71 -31.75
CA GLY A 145 -8.12 2.21 -32.69
C GLY A 145 -9.31 1.54 -32.01
N GLU A 146 -9.24 1.28 -30.69
CA GLU A 146 -10.33 0.68 -29.90
C GLU A 146 -10.84 -0.66 -30.49
N TYR A 147 -12.11 -1.00 -30.25
CA TYR A 147 -12.77 -2.16 -30.81
C TYR A 147 -12.92 -2.05 -32.34
N GLU A 148 -13.27 -0.88 -32.86
CA GLU A 148 -13.53 -0.64 -34.28
C GLU A 148 -12.29 -0.83 -35.16
N GLY A 149 -11.11 -0.50 -34.64
CA GLY A 149 -9.83 -0.67 -35.33
C GLY A 149 -9.17 -2.05 -35.12
N LEU A 150 -9.75 -2.92 -34.29
CA LEU A 150 -9.12 -4.17 -33.89
C LEU A 150 -8.98 -5.16 -35.07
N GLU A 151 -9.98 -5.24 -35.95
CA GLU A 151 -9.94 -6.15 -37.10
C GLU A 151 -8.76 -5.82 -38.04
N GLU A 152 -8.58 -4.54 -38.37
CA GLU A 152 -7.44 -4.09 -39.19
C GLU A 152 -6.12 -4.26 -38.45
N LYS A 153 -6.10 -3.98 -37.14
CA LYS A 153 -4.92 -4.17 -36.30
C LYS A 153 -4.43 -5.61 -36.28
N LEU A 154 -5.33 -6.59 -36.22
CA LEU A 154 -4.96 -8.02 -36.20
C LEU A 154 -4.37 -8.51 -37.54
N LYS A 155 -4.60 -7.79 -38.65
CA LYS A 155 -4.00 -8.09 -39.96
C LYS A 155 -2.54 -7.65 -40.04
N ASP A 156 -2.10 -6.71 -39.19
CA ASP A 156 -0.72 -6.24 -39.16
C ASP A 156 0.16 -7.19 -38.32
N PRO A 157 1.18 -7.84 -38.90
CA PRO A 157 2.10 -8.71 -38.17
C PRO A 157 2.83 -8.02 -37.01
N GLN A 158 3.03 -6.70 -37.05
CA GLN A 158 3.61 -5.95 -35.93
C GLN A 158 2.71 -5.96 -34.69
N TRP A 159 1.41 -6.13 -34.89
CA TRP A 159 0.38 -6.17 -33.87
C TRP A 159 -0.20 -7.57 -33.65
N ALA A 160 0.52 -8.63 -34.04
CA ALA A 160 0.17 -9.99 -33.68
C ALA A 160 -0.02 -10.13 -32.15
N PRO A 161 -1.10 -10.74 -31.66
CA PRO A 161 -1.35 -10.88 -30.22
C PRO A 161 -0.25 -11.72 -29.56
N ASP A 162 -0.01 -11.48 -28.27
CA ASP A 162 0.96 -12.24 -27.48
C ASP A 162 0.50 -13.69 -27.25
N PHE A 163 -0.82 -13.87 -27.07
CA PHE A 163 -1.45 -15.18 -26.96
C PHE A 163 -2.77 -15.22 -27.73
N GLY A 164 -3.20 -16.43 -28.08
CA GLY A 164 -4.43 -16.66 -28.83
C GLY A 164 -4.29 -16.35 -30.33
N PRO A 165 -5.36 -16.57 -31.10
CA PRO A 165 -5.34 -16.39 -32.55
C PRO A 165 -5.39 -14.92 -32.94
N ALA A 166 -4.71 -14.56 -34.04
CA ALA A 166 -4.85 -13.26 -34.70
C ALA A 166 -6.16 -13.17 -35.51
N VAL A 167 -7.29 -13.51 -34.88
CA VAL A 167 -8.62 -13.58 -35.49
C VAL A 167 -9.55 -12.67 -34.72
N PHE A 168 -10.24 -11.79 -35.44
CA PHE A 168 -11.19 -10.87 -34.84
C PHE A 168 -12.41 -11.63 -34.30
N ASN A 169 -12.76 -11.39 -33.03
CA ASN A 169 -13.96 -11.92 -32.40
C ASN A 169 -14.97 -10.77 -32.20
N PRO A 170 -16.04 -10.67 -33.01
CA PRO A 170 -16.98 -9.55 -32.93
C PRO A 170 -17.74 -9.44 -31.60
N ARG A 171 -17.94 -10.57 -30.90
CA ARG A 171 -18.70 -10.57 -29.64
C ARG A 171 -17.85 -10.09 -28.47
N ALA A 172 -16.59 -10.55 -28.41
CA ALA A 172 -15.73 -10.37 -27.25
C ALA A 172 -14.59 -9.36 -27.46
N GLY A 173 -14.20 -9.06 -28.71
CA GLY A 173 -13.02 -8.25 -29.02
C GLY A 173 -11.72 -8.93 -28.59
N ALA A 174 -10.82 -8.16 -27.96
CA ALA A 174 -9.53 -8.62 -27.45
C ALA A 174 -9.35 -8.34 -25.96
N LEU A 175 -8.54 -9.15 -25.28
CA LEU A 175 -8.15 -8.94 -23.88
C LEU A 175 -6.78 -8.24 -23.82
N ILE A 176 -6.63 -7.29 -22.89
CA ILE A 176 -5.33 -6.78 -22.47
C ILE A 176 -5.08 -7.25 -21.03
N THR A 177 -3.93 -7.86 -20.74
CA THR A 177 -3.56 -8.24 -19.37
C THR A 177 -2.12 -7.85 -19.08
N GLY A 178 -1.80 -7.58 -17.83
CA GLY A 178 -0.45 -7.18 -17.46
C GLY A 178 -0.29 -7.02 -15.97
N ALA A 179 0.88 -6.52 -15.59
CA ALA A 179 1.19 -6.21 -14.21
C ALA A 179 1.61 -4.76 -14.09
N ARG A 180 1.10 -4.07 -13.07
CA ARG A 180 1.42 -2.67 -12.81
C ARG A 180 1.53 -2.42 -11.31
N GLU A 181 2.17 -1.31 -10.96
CA GLU A 181 2.10 -0.77 -9.61
C GLU A 181 0.65 -0.39 -9.24
N PHE A 182 0.41 -0.30 -7.94
CA PHE A 182 -0.88 0.12 -7.41
C PHE A 182 -1.17 1.56 -7.87
N LEU A 183 -2.35 1.76 -8.44
CA LEU A 183 -2.79 3.07 -8.94
C LEU A 183 -3.77 3.63 -7.93
N ILE A 184 -3.46 4.80 -7.37
CA ILE A 184 -4.38 5.51 -6.48
C ILE A 184 -5.14 6.53 -7.33
N ALA A 185 -6.45 6.34 -7.46
CA ALA A 185 -7.35 7.33 -8.04
C ALA A 185 -7.77 8.29 -6.91
N TYR A 186 -7.28 9.52 -6.99
CA TYR A 186 -7.36 10.53 -5.95
C TYR A 186 -7.95 11.82 -6.52
N ASN A 187 -9.13 12.20 -6.06
CA ASN A 187 -9.79 13.42 -6.49
C ASN A 187 -9.60 14.52 -5.42
N ILE A 188 -9.30 15.74 -5.84
CA ILE A 188 -9.21 16.90 -4.95
C ILE A 188 -10.32 17.88 -5.31
N THR A 189 -11.14 18.26 -4.32
CA THR A 189 -12.35 19.06 -4.53
C THR A 189 -12.08 20.54 -4.29
N LEU A 190 -12.56 21.38 -5.21
CA LEU A 190 -12.48 22.84 -5.10
C LEU A 190 -13.83 23.45 -4.74
N ASN A 191 -13.81 24.62 -4.09
CA ASN A 191 -14.98 25.46 -3.84
C ASN A 191 -15.52 26.16 -5.10
N SER A 192 -15.46 25.52 -6.27
CA SER A 192 -15.85 26.10 -7.55
C SER A 192 -16.75 25.17 -8.36
N ARG A 193 -17.54 25.75 -9.27
CA ARG A 193 -18.33 25.02 -10.28
C ARG A 193 -17.65 25.01 -11.65
N ASP A 194 -16.62 25.84 -11.84
CA ASP A 194 -15.95 25.95 -13.12
C ASP A 194 -14.84 24.90 -13.23
N LYS A 195 -15.00 23.95 -14.18
CA LYS A 195 -13.99 22.94 -14.44
C LYS A 195 -12.65 23.53 -14.91
N ALA A 196 -12.65 24.75 -15.47
CA ALA A 196 -11.45 25.41 -15.95
C ALA A 196 -10.46 25.67 -14.81
N HIS A 197 -10.96 26.01 -13.61
CA HIS A 197 -10.14 26.19 -12.42
C HIS A 197 -9.39 24.90 -12.04
N ALA A 198 -10.10 23.77 -11.99
CA ALA A 198 -9.49 22.47 -11.71
C ALA A 198 -8.52 22.05 -12.83
N THR A 199 -8.88 22.31 -14.09
CA THR A 199 -8.05 21.95 -15.25
C THR A 199 -6.73 22.71 -15.24
N ASP A 200 -6.75 23.99 -14.88
CA ASP A 200 -5.55 24.82 -14.83
C ASP A 200 -4.53 24.26 -13.83
N ILE A 201 -4.98 23.92 -12.62
CA ILE A 201 -4.11 23.33 -11.59
C ILE A 201 -3.67 21.91 -11.99
N ALA A 202 -4.58 21.07 -12.48
CA ALA A 202 -4.25 19.72 -12.92
C ALA A 202 -3.14 19.68 -13.99
N PHE A 203 -3.08 20.69 -14.85
CA PHE A 203 -2.07 20.80 -15.90
C PHE A 203 -0.70 21.21 -15.39
N GLU A 204 -0.61 21.89 -14.23
CA GLU A 204 0.65 22.14 -13.52
C GLU A 204 1.12 20.88 -12.77
N LEU A 205 0.20 20.04 -12.29
CA LEU A 205 0.54 18.86 -11.49
C LEU A 205 1.00 17.67 -12.35
N ARG A 206 0.28 17.35 -13.42
CA ARG A 206 0.47 16.11 -14.19
C ARG A 206 1.81 16.06 -14.93
N GLU A 207 2.37 14.87 -15.08
CA GLU A 207 3.66 14.65 -15.75
C GLU A 207 3.70 15.19 -17.19
N LYS A 208 2.59 15.03 -17.93
CA LYS A 208 2.43 15.53 -19.30
C LYS A 208 2.52 17.07 -19.39
N GLY A 209 2.35 17.77 -18.27
CA GLY A 209 2.38 19.22 -18.18
C GLY A 209 1.37 19.88 -19.11
N ARG A 210 1.78 21.00 -19.72
CA ARG A 210 0.92 21.81 -20.60
C ARG A 210 1.69 22.50 -21.70
N VAL A 211 0.96 23.09 -22.64
CA VAL A 211 1.55 23.97 -23.68
C VAL A 211 2.15 25.20 -23.01
N ALA A 212 3.42 25.47 -23.30
CA ALA A 212 4.15 26.61 -22.76
C ALA A 212 3.69 27.93 -23.39
N ARG A 213 3.64 28.96 -22.55
CA ARG A 213 3.27 30.34 -22.89
C ARG A 213 4.28 31.32 -22.30
N ARG A 214 4.43 32.48 -22.95
CA ARG A 214 5.24 33.61 -22.45
C ARG A 214 4.34 34.84 -22.25
N GLY A 215 4.66 35.65 -21.23
CA GLY A 215 3.91 36.85 -20.90
C GLY A 215 2.57 36.61 -20.21
N GLN A 216 2.51 35.62 -19.30
CA GLN A 216 1.34 35.40 -18.45
C GLN A 216 1.10 36.62 -17.55
N LYS A 217 -0.15 37.05 -17.42
CA LYS A 217 -0.52 38.27 -16.66
C LYS A 217 -1.29 37.98 -15.36
N ASP A 218 -1.99 36.85 -15.31
CA ASP A 218 -2.87 36.49 -14.21
C ASP A 218 -2.45 35.15 -13.57
N ALA A 219 -2.99 34.85 -12.38
CA ALA A 219 -2.71 33.59 -11.68
C ALA A 219 -3.12 32.33 -12.48
N TYR A 220 -4.07 32.46 -13.41
CA TYR A 220 -4.48 31.40 -14.32
C TYR A 220 -3.58 31.35 -15.55
N TYR A 221 -3.10 30.16 -15.90
CA TYR A 221 -2.20 29.98 -17.05
C TYR A 221 -2.99 29.82 -18.35
N SER A 222 -3.88 30.77 -18.61
CA SER A 222 -4.73 30.81 -19.81
C SER A 222 -4.32 31.91 -20.79
N SER A 223 -3.65 32.96 -20.29
CA SER A 223 -3.18 34.13 -21.06
C SER A 223 -1.75 33.96 -21.61
N GLY A 224 -1.37 34.80 -22.57
CA GLY A 224 0.00 34.88 -23.11
C GLY A 224 0.18 34.14 -24.43
N GLU A 225 1.32 34.40 -25.08
CA GLU A 225 1.63 33.86 -26.39
C GLU A 225 2.10 32.40 -26.28
N ILE A 226 1.52 31.52 -27.11
CA ILE A 226 1.94 30.11 -27.20
C ILE A 226 3.30 30.04 -27.86
N LEU A 227 4.22 29.31 -27.23
CA LEU A 227 5.56 29.12 -27.76
C LEU A 227 5.60 27.98 -28.79
N PHE A 228 6.41 28.17 -29.83
CA PHE A 228 6.67 27.19 -30.88
C PHE A 228 8.18 27.07 -31.11
N TYR A 229 8.64 25.86 -31.39
CA TYR A 229 10.02 25.67 -31.85
C TYR A 229 10.18 26.22 -33.27
N ARG A 230 11.27 26.97 -33.50
CA ARG A 230 11.62 27.52 -34.81
C ARG A 230 13.09 27.27 -35.09
N GLU A 231 13.47 27.27 -36.37
CA GLU A 231 14.88 27.17 -36.75
C GLU A 231 15.70 28.26 -36.05
N GLY A 232 16.77 27.87 -35.35
CA GLY A 232 17.61 28.80 -34.57
C GLY A 232 17.00 29.37 -33.28
N CYS A 233 15.79 28.97 -32.89
CA CYS A 233 15.15 29.42 -31.65
C CYS A 233 14.30 28.30 -31.03
N PHE A 234 14.81 27.76 -29.93
CA PHE A 234 14.22 26.65 -29.17
C PHE A 234 13.95 27.10 -27.73
N PRO A 235 12.73 27.61 -27.44
CA PRO A 235 12.38 28.02 -26.09
C PRO A 235 12.35 26.84 -25.12
N CYS A 236 12.82 27.05 -23.89
CA CYS A 236 12.75 26.04 -22.82
C CYS A 236 11.30 25.72 -22.40
N GLY A 237 10.44 26.75 -22.31
CA GLY A 237 9.05 26.61 -21.90
C GLY A 237 8.81 26.54 -20.38
N ASN A 238 9.82 26.14 -19.59
CA ASN A 238 9.78 26.21 -18.12
C ASN A 238 10.38 27.53 -17.59
N CYS A 239 11.41 28.06 -18.26
CA CYS A 239 12.05 29.34 -17.97
C CYS A 239 11.95 30.32 -19.16
N ALA A 240 12.52 31.52 -19.00
CA ALA A 240 12.50 32.56 -20.01
C ALA A 240 13.56 32.39 -21.12
N GLU A 241 14.45 31.39 -21.01
CA GLU A 241 15.59 31.21 -21.90
C GLU A 241 15.21 30.53 -23.23
N ASP A 242 15.87 30.97 -24.30
CA ASP A 242 15.75 30.45 -25.66
C ASP A 242 17.13 29.96 -26.14
N PHE A 243 17.16 28.81 -26.82
CA PHE A 243 18.40 28.17 -27.24
C PHE A 243 18.51 28.09 -28.77
N PRO A 244 19.74 28.07 -29.33
CA PRO A 244 19.91 28.04 -30.78
C PRO A 244 19.62 26.67 -31.41
N THR A 245 19.69 25.58 -30.63
CA THR A 245 19.48 24.20 -31.12
C THR A 245 18.61 23.39 -30.17
N PHE A 246 18.03 22.31 -30.68
CA PHE A 246 17.22 21.38 -29.87
C PHE A 246 18.06 20.69 -28.79
N GLU A 247 19.29 20.32 -29.11
CA GLU A 247 20.23 19.67 -28.19
C GLU A 247 20.62 20.59 -27.03
N ALA A 248 20.74 21.90 -27.29
CA ALA A 248 21.07 22.89 -26.27
C ALA A 248 19.90 23.08 -25.28
N VAL A 249 18.66 23.20 -25.77
CA VAL A 249 17.49 23.26 -24.86
C VAL A 249 17.29 21.95 -24.12
N GLU A 250 17.54 20.80 -24.76
CA GLU A 250 17.46 19.49 -24.12
C GLU A 250 18.45 19.36 -22.95
N ALA A 251 19.71 19.78 -23.16
CA ALA A 251 20.71 19.82 -22.09
C ALA A 251 20.29 20.76 -20.95
N HIS A 252 19.81 21.96 -21.29
CA HIS A 252 19.33 22.92 -20.29
C HIS A 252 18.13 22.38 -19.48
N CYS A 253 17.13 21.77 -20.11
CA CYS A 253 15.99 21.16 -19.41
C CYS A 253 16.45 20.09 -18.42
N ARG A 254 17.47 19.30 -18.77
CA ARG A 254 18.04 18.28 -17.88
C ARG A 254 18.79 18.91 -16.71
N GLU A 255 19.63 19.91 -16.96
CA GLU A 255 20.51 20.51 -15.95
C GLU A 255 19.78 21.50 -15.03
N ALA A 256 18.96 22.40 -15.60
CA ALA A 256 18.29 23.46 -14.86
C ALA A 256 16.94 23.05 -14.28
N HIS A 257 16.28 22.03 -14.86
CA HIS A 257 14.92 21.63 -14.48
C HIS A 257 14.76 20.15 -14.14
N GLY A 258 15.81 19.33 -14.32
CA GLY A 258 15.82 17.95 -13.87
C GLY A 258 14.87 17.01 -14.65
N TYR A 259 14.50 17.33 -15.89
CA TYR A 259 13.63 16.47 -16.70
C TYR A 259 14.18 16.20 -18.10
N ASP A 260 13.76 15.07 -18.67
CA ASP A 260 14.05 14.69 -20.05
C ASP A 260 13.02 15.31 -21.01
N LEU A 261 13.48 16.27 -21.83
CA LEU A 261 12.64 16.97 -22.81
C LEU A 261 12.06 16.01 -23.87
N ARG A 262 12.82 15.00 -24.33
CA ARG A 262 12.32 14.04 -25.33
C ARG A 262 11.22 13.18 -24.74
N HIS A 263 11.35 12.78 -23.47
CA HIS A 263 10.28 12.09 -22.75
C HIS A 263 9.02 12.95 -22.63
N LEU A 264 9.14 14.22 -22.24
CA LEU A 264 8.01 15.15 -22.17
C LEU A 264 7.31 15.32 -23.52
N LEU A 265 8.07 15.46 -24.61
CA LEU A 265 7.53 15.55 -25.96
C LEU A 265 6.79 14.27 -26.35
N LYS A 266 7.34 13.10 -26.02
CA LYS A 266 6.70 11.80 -26.26
C LYS A 266 5.38 11.65 -25.50
N LEU A 267 5.28 12.12 -24.25
CA LEU A 267 4.02 12.17 -23.50
C LEU A 267 2.96 13.06 -24.17
N ASN A 268 3.40 14.03 -24.98
CA ASN A 268 2.58 14.93 -25.76
C ASN A 268 2.47 14.51 -27.24
N ASP A 269 2.76 13.26 -27.55
CA ASP A 269 2.61 12.67 -28.90
C ASP A 269 3.49 13.34 -29.96
N ILE A 270 4.63 13.93 -29.54
CA ILE A 270 5.64 14.56 -30.40
C ILE A 270 6.87 13.66 -30.44
N ASP A 271 7.16 13.12 -31.62
CA ASP A 271 8.37 12.35 -31.88
C ASP A 271 9.52 13.29 -32.29
N ALA A 272 10.41 13.56 -31.34
CA ALA A 272 11.56 14.45 -31.55
C ALA A 272 12.50 13.96 -32.67
N ALA A 273 12.53 12.65 -32.99
CA ALA A 273 13.34 12.11 -34.08
C ALA A 273 12.83 12.52 -35.48
N LYS A 274 11.55 12.92 -35.58
CA LYS A 274 10.95 13.44 -36.82
C LYS A 274 11.07 14.95 -36.97
N GLY A 275 11.79 15.61 -36.06
CA GLY A 275 11.92 17.06 -35.99
C GLY A 275 10.81 17.73 -35.17
N VAL A 276 11.19 18.78 -34.45
CA VAL A 276 10.29 19.51 -33.52
C VAL A 276 9.90 20.90 -34.01
N VAL A 277 10.53 21.41 -35.07
CA VAL A 277 10.24 22.74 -35.63
C VAL A 277 8.77 22.83 -36.05
N GLY A 278 8.12 23.95 -35.70
CA GLY A 278 6.69 24.18 -35.89
C GLY A 278 5.79 23.49 -34.85
N ARG A 279 6.33 22.64 -33.97
CA ARG A 279 5.57 22.07 -32.85
C ARG A 279 5.47 23.07 -31.71
N LYS A 280 4.41 22.94 -30.91
CA LYS A 280 4.22 23.70 -29.68
C LYS A 280 5.29 23.28 -28.67
N VAL A 281 5.82 24.25 -27.94
CA VAL A 281 6.68 23.98 -26.78
C VAL A 281 5.79 23.55 -25.62
N HIS A 282 6.28 22.60 -24.82
CA HIS A 282 5.58 22.11 -23.64
C HIS A 282 6.37 22.46 -22.38
N ARG A 283 5.64 22.88 -21.35
CA ARG A 283 6.13 23.09 -19.99
C ARG A 283 5.90 21.80 -19.22
N ALA A 284 6.94 21.25 -18.61
CA ALA A 284 6.84 20.07 -17.75
C ALA A 284 5.96 20.37 -16.54
N GLY A 285 5.12 19.39 -16.15
CA GLY A 285 4.40 19.47 -14.88
C GLY A 285 5.29 19.12 -13.69
N ARG A 286 4.76 19.31 -12.48
CA ARG A 286 5.50 19.20 -11.22
C ARG A 286 5.80 17.76 -10.82
N PHE A 287 4.92 16.82 -11.13
CA PHE A 287 5.00 15.45 -10.62
C PHE A 287 5.14 14.42 -11.74
N GLN A 288 6.03 13.44 -11.52
CA GLN A 288 6.14 12.23 -12.33
C GLN A 288 5.12 11.19 -11.87
N ALA A 289 4.80 10.20 -12.71
CA ALA A 289 3.83 9.15 -12.38
C ALA A 289 2.47 9.71 -11.92
N CYS A 290 2.12 10.90 -12.40
CA CYS A 290 0.92 11.65 -12.02
C CYS A 290 0.17 12.05 -13.29
N LYS A 291 -1.05 11.56 -13.44
CA LYS A 291 -1.97 11.97 -14.51
C LYS A 291 -3.11 12.75 -13.87
N ALA A 292 -3.39 13.96 -14.34
CA ALA A 292 -4.46 14.77 -13.78
C ALA A 292 -5.28 15.47 -14.86
N ILE A 293 -6.57 15.62 -14.61
CA ILE A 293 -7.52 16.41 -15.39
C ILE A 293 -8.45 17.20 -14.48
N GLY A 294 -9.02 18.28 -14.97
CA GLY A 294 -10.11 18.98 -14.29
C GLY A 294 -11.47 18.55 -14.84
N TRP A 295 -12.44 18.35 -13.94
CA TRP A 295 -13.80 17.99 -14.32
C TRP A 295 -14.82 18.56 -13.33
N TYR A 296 -16.10 18.47 -13.68
CA TYR A 296 -17.22 18.90 -12.85
C TYR A 296 -18.05 17.68 -12.48
N VAL A 297 -18.31 17.49 -11.19
CA VAL A 297 -19.14 16.39 -10.70
C VAL A 297 -20.52 16.92 -10.36
N ASP A 298 -21.53 16.47 -11.11
CA ASP A 298 -22.89 16.99 -10.97
C ASP A 298 -23.51 16.63 -9.62
N GLN A 299 -23.26 15.44 -9.10
CA GLN A 299 -23.77 14.97 -7.80
C GLN A 299 -23.35 15.88 -6.64
N TYR A 300 -22.10 16.35 -6.65
CA TYR A 300 -21.54 17.21 -5.61
C TYR A 300 -21.63 18.70 -5.93
N LYS A 301 -22.06 19.03 -7.17
CA LYS A 301 -22.08 20.38 -7.76
C LYS A 301 -20.75 21.12 -7.63
N ARG A 302 -19.62 20.41 -7.65
CA ARG A 302 -18.27 20.94 -7.43
C ARG A 302 -17.32 20.51 -8.55
N ALA A 303 -16.34 21.36 -8.84
CA ALA A 303 -15.21 21.05 -9.70
C ALA A 303 -14.16 20.27 -8.90
N GLN A 304 -13.57 19.28 -9.55
CA GLN A 304 -12.53 18.42 -8.97
C GLN A 304 -11.34 18.32 -9.90
N LEU A 305 -10.16 18.17 -9.30
CA LEU A 305 -9.00 17.61 -10.00
C LEU A 305 -9.12 16.10 -9.86
N SER A 306 -9.28 15.37 -10.96
CA SER A 306 -9.20 13.91 -10.96
C SER A 306 -7.78 13.48 -11.27
N ILE A 307 -7.15 12.78 -10.34
CA ILE A 307 -5.74 12.44 -10.37
C ILE A 307 -5.56 10.93 -10.28
N ASN A 308 -4.77 10.37 -11.17
CA ASN A 308 -4.29 8.99 -11.09
C ASN A 308 -2.79 9.03 -10.78
N LEU A 309 -2.44 8.59 -9.57
CA LEU A 309 -1.07 8.33 -9.17
C LEU A 309 -0.71 6.92 -9.63
N THR A 310 0.03 6.82 -10.73
CA THR A 310 0.38 5.52 -11.33
C THR A 310 1.50 4.81 -10.56
N ASP A 311 2.24 5.56 -9.74
CA ASP A 311 3.17 5.03 -8.75
C ASP A 311 3.21 5.98 -7.54
N TYR A 312 2.53 5.59 -6.46
CA TYR A 312 2.43 6.39 -5.24
C TYR A 312 3.74 6.46 -4.44
N LYS A 313 4.72 5.62 -4.76
CA LYS A 313 6.05 5.63 -4.14
C LYS A 313 6.93 6.70 -4.78
N VAL A 314 6.65 7.10 -6.02
CA VAL A 314 7.31 8.21 -6.72
C VAL A 314 6.63 9.54 -6.43
N THR A 315 5.30 9.59 -6.41
CA THR A 315 4.53 10.79 -6.06
C THR A 315 3.39 10.43 -5.12
N SER A 316 3.44 10.95 -3.90
CA SER A 316 2.45 10.61 -2.87
C SER A 316 1.15 11.43 -3.01
N PRO A 317 0.01 10.93 -2.50
CA PRO A 317 -1.22 11.73 -2.39
C PRO A 317 -1.05 13.03 -1.60
N VAL A 318 -0.17 13.03 -0.60
CA VAL A 318 0.12 14.20 0.24
C VAL A 318 0.81 15.29 -0.57
N ASP A 319 1.87 14.95 -1.31
CA ASP A 319 2.62 15.93 -2.09
C ASP A 319 1.72 16.65 -3.10
N VAL A 320 0.85 15.89 -3.76
CA VAL A 320 -0.10 16.42 -4.72
C VAL A 320 -1.18 17.26 -4.04
N LEU A 321 -1.69 16.85 -2.88
CA LEU A 321 -2.67 17.62 -2.13
C LEU A 321 -2.11 18.96 -1.65
N GLU A 322 -0.93 18.98 -1.04
CA GLU A 322 -0.30 20.20 -0.53
C GLU A 322 0.11 21.16 -1.66
N ALA A 323 0.61 20.62 -2.78
CA ALA A 323 0.84 21.43 -3.98
C ALA A 323 -0.46 22.02 -4.53
N THR A 324 -1.54 21.23 -4.56
CA THR A 324 -2.87 21.69 -5.01
C THR A 324 -3.41 22.79 -4.08
N ARG A 325 -3.30 22.62 -2.76
CA ARG A 325 -3.71 23.62 -1.75
C ARG A 325 -2.99 24.96 -1.98
N THR A 326 -1.68 24.90 -2.19
CA THR A 326 -0.86 26.09 -2.50
C THR A 326 -1.31 26.76 -3.80
N MET A 327 -1.40 26.01 -4.90
CA MET A 327 -1.78 26.54 -6.22
C MET A 327 -3.23 27.04 -6.27
N ALA A 328 -4.13 26.42 -5.51
CA ALA A 328 -5.51 26.86 -5.36
C ALA A 328 -5.58 28.21 -4.62
N ALA A 329 -4.84 28.35 -3.52
CA ALA A 329 -4.78 29.59 -2.75
C ALA A 329 -4.25 30.77 -3.58
N GLU A 330 -3.21 30.55 -4.40
CA GLU A 330 -2.68 31.55 -5.35
C GLU A 330 -3.72 32.05 -6.36
N ARG A 331 -4.77 31.25 -6.62
CA ARG A 331 -5.87 31.55 -7.55
C ARG A 331 -7.14 32.04 -6.85
N GLY A 332 -7.09 32.24 -5.52
CA GLY A 332 -8.26 32.60 -4.71
C GLY A 332 -9.27 31.47 -4.53
N LEU A 333 -8.85 30.22 -4.74
CA LEU A 333 -9.67 29.02 -4.59
C LEU A 333 -9.35 28.33 -3.26
N VAL A 334 -10.32 27.55 -2.77
CA VAL A 334 -10.18 26.73 -1.56
C VAL A 334 -10.35 25.27 -1.95
N VAL A 335 -9.41 24.43 -1.53
CA VAL A 335 -9.56 22.97 -1.54
C VAL A 335 -10.46 22.59 -0.36
N THR A 336 -11.66 22.05 -0.63
CA THR A 336 -12.61 21.67 0.44
C THR A 336 -12.28 20.32 1.06
N GLY A 337 -11.59 19.46 0.32
CA GLY A 337 -11.17 18.14 0.75
C GLY A 337 -10.79 17.30 -0.45
N SER A 338 -10.83 15.98 -0.28
CA SER A 338 -10.43 15.03 -1.30
C SER A 338 -11.22 13.73 -1.18
N GLU A 339 -11.01 12.83 -2.13
CA GLU A 339 -11.70 11.56 -2.22
C GLU A 339 -10.77 10.52 -2.83
N ILE A 340 -10.81 9.30 -2.30
CA ILE A 340 -10.21 8.13 -2.93
C ILE A 340 -11.30 7.35 -3.65
N VAL A 341 -11.14 7.24 -4.96
CA VAL A 341 -11.99 6.41 -5.82
C VAL A 341 -11.41 4.99 -5.81
N GLY A 342 -12.23 4.00 -5.47
CA GLY A 342 -11.78 2.63 -5.21
C GLY A 342 -11.05 2.51 -3.86
N LEU A 343 -9.85 1.91 -3.88
CA LEU A 343 -9.05 1.54 -2.70
C LEU A 343 -7.73 2.31 -2.63
N VAL A 344 -7.11 2.30 -1.44
CA VAL A 344 -5.76 2.86 -1.19
C VAL A 344 -4.88 1.87 -0.44
N PRO A 345 -3.57 1.75 -0.75
CA PRO A 345 -2.67 0.91 0.04
C PRO A 345 -2.47 1.46 1.45
N PHE A 346 -2.43 0.58 2.45
CA PHE A 346 -2.13 0.90 3.84
C PHE A 346 -0.88 1.76 3.96
N SER A 347 0.21 1.39 3.29
CA SER A 347 1.47 2.15 3.35
C SER A 347 1.31 3.61 2.89
N ALA A 348 0.47 3.86 1.89
CA ALA A 348 0.27 5.21 1.34
C ALA A 348 -0.49 6.09 2.34
N LEU A 349 -1.59 5.56 2.91
CA LEU A 349 -2.40 6.30 3.88
C LEU A 349 -1.68 6.43 5.24
N PHE A 350 -0.96 5.39 5.67
CA PHE A 350 -0.20 5.40 6.91
C PHE A 350 0.93 6.43 6.88
N GLU A 351 1.71 6.50 5.79
CA GLU A 351 2.72 7.55 5.65
C GLU A 351 2.11 8.96 5.52
N ALA A 352 0.92 9.09 4.94
CA ALA A 352 0.19 10.35 4.95
C ALA A 352 -0.16 10.79 6.38
N GLY A 353 -0.68 9.87 7.21
CA GLY A 353 -0.97 10.13 8.62
C GLY A 353 0.28 10.55 9.40
N ARG A 354 1.39 9.84 9.21
CA ARG A 354 2.70 10.17 9.82
C ARG A 354 3.23 11.52 9.35
N HIS A 355 3.08 11.85 8.08
CA HIS A 355 3.46 13.16 7.55
C HIS A 355 2.72 14.27 8.30
N TYR A 356 1.39 14.20 8.35
CA TYR A 356 0.60 15.25 9.01
C TYR A 356 0.84 15.32 10.51
N LEU A 357 1.05 14.19 11.21
CA LEU A 357 1.46 14.20 12.62
C LEU A 357 2.76 15.00 12.82
N ARG A 358 3.78 14.77 11.97
CA ARG A 358 5.06 15.51 12.05
C ARG A 358 4.85 17.02 11.83
N VAL A 359 4.09 17.40 10.82
CA VAL A 359 3.80 18.82 10.51
C VAL A 359 3.00 19.49 11.62
N GLN A 360 2.15 18.74 12.33
CA GLN A 360 1.42 19.20 13.51
C GLN A 360 2.28 19.25 14.80
N GLY A 361 3.57 18.94 14.71
CA GLY A 361 4.47 18.89 15.87
C GLY A 361 4.18 17.72 16.82
N LYS A 362 3.56 16.65 16.31
CA LYS A 362 3.25 15.42 17.05
C LYS A 362 4.20 14.30 16.66
N SER A 363 4.34 13.32 17.56
CA SER A 363 5.04 12.09 17.24
C SER A 363 4.26 11.31 16.17
N PRO A 364 4.91 10.81 15.11
CA PRO A 364 4.29 9.94 14.12
C PRO A 364 4.17 8.47 14.60
N PHE A 365 4.57 8.18 15.85
CA PHE A 365 4.63 6.84 16.41
C PHE A 365 3.56 6.67 17.49
N ILE A 366 2.31 6.61 17.03
CA ILE A 366 1.10 6.37 17.82
C ILE A 366 0.38 5.13 17.26
N PRO A 367 -0.67 4.61 17.91
CA PRO A 367 -1.43 3.47 17.39
C PRO A 367 -1.85 3.65 15.93
N VAL A 368 -1.76 2.58 15.15
CA VAL A 368 -2.09 2.60 13.71
C VAL A 368 -3.47 3.20 13.39
N PRO A 369 -4.56 2.87 14.11
CA PRO A 369 -5.87 3.48 13.87
C PRO A 369 -5.83 5.01 13.94
N ASP A 370 -5.17 5.56 14.94
CA ASP A 370 -5.05 7.01 15.16
C ASP A 370 -4.24 7.67 14.04
N VAL A 371 -3.19 7.00 13.54
CA VAL A 371 -2.42 7.49 12.38
C VAL A 371 -3.29 7.57 11.13
N LEU A 372 -4.06 6.51 10.85
CA LEU A 372 -4.94 6.46 9.68
C LEU A 372 -6.08 7.47 9.79
N GLU A 373 -6.67 7.62 10.97
CA GLU A 373 -7.72 8.61 11.23
C GLU A 373 -7.18 10.04 11.04
N ASN A 374 -5.97 10.34 11.54
CA ASN A 374 -5.33 11.63 11.29
C ASN A 374 -5.09 11.89 9.79
N ALA A 375 -4.77 10.86 9.01
CA ALA A 375 -4.67 10.98 7.55
C ALA A 375 -6.01 11.36 6.93
N VAL A 376 -7.10 10.67 7.31
CA VAL A 376 -8.46 10.93 6.83
C VAL A 376 -8.89 12.37 7.11
N PHE A 377 -8.65 12.85 8.33
CA PHE A 377 -8.96 14.23 8.71
C PHE A 377 -8.10 15.25 7.95
N SER A 378 -6.79 15.05 7.92
CA SER A 378 -5.85 16.03 7.34
C SER A 378 -5.98 16.15 5.83
N MET A 379 -6.33 15.05 5.16
CA MET A 379 -6.56 15.02 3.71
C MET A 379 -7.99 15.40 3.33
N GLY A 380 -8.93 15.40 4.29
CA GLY A 380 -10.34 15.64 4.03
C GLY A 380 -10.97 14.56 3.16
N LEU A 381 -10.60 13.29 3.38
CA LEU A 381 -11.03 12.15 2.55
C LEU A 381 -12.55 11.88 2.60
N ALA A 382 -13.23 12.47 3.58
CA ALA A 382 -14.67 12.33 3.80
C ALA A 382 -15.49 13.54 3.30
N ASP A 383 -14.92 14.42 2.45
CA ASP A 383 -15.56 15.68 2.02
C ASP A 383 -16.83 15.47 1.16
N VAL A 384 -16.84 14.44 0.30
CA VAL A 384 -17.94 14.18 -0.64
C VAL A 384 -18.71 12.90 -0.34
N ALA A 385 -18.10 11.94 0.37
CA ALA A 385 -18.70 10.69 0.80
C ALA A 385 -17.99 10.17 2.07
N PRO A 386 -18.62 9.33 2.92
CA PRO A 386 -17.95 8.71 4.06
C PRO A 386 -16.72 7.90 3.65
N PHE A 387 -15.66 7.96 4.47
CA PHE A 387 -14.45 7.17 4.27
C PHE A 387 -14.35 6.11 5.37
N GLU A 388 -14.69 4.86 5.04
CA GLU A 388 -14.57 3.71 5.95
C GLU A 388 -13.22 3.01 5.75
N ILE A 389 -12.32 3.13 6.73
CA ILE A 389 -10.93 2.65 6.64
C ILE A 389 -10.88 1.15 6.30
N GLU A 390 -11.70 0.34 6.96
CA GLU A 390 -11.74 -1.12 6.81
C GLU A 390 -12.17 -1.57 5.42
N LYS A 391 -12.90 -0.70 4.70
CA LYS A 391 -13.37 -0.96 3.33
C LYS A 391 -12.46 -0.36 2.27
N LYS A 392 -11.84 0.79 2.57
CA LYS A 392 -11.06 1.58 1.61
C LYS A 392 -9.57 1.28 1.63
N VAL A 393 -9.04 0.78 2.74
CA VAL A 393 -7.60 0.58 2.93
C VAL A 393 -7.21 -0.88 2.73
N LEU A 394 -6.38 -1.12 1.73
CA LEU A 394 -5.87 -2.45 1.40
C LEU A 394 -4.55 -2.73 2.14
N GLY A 395 -4.44 -3.92 2.73
CA GLY A 395 -3.23 -4.34 3.44
C GLY A 395 -3.10 -3.76 4.84
N LEU A 396 -4.23 -3.56 5.54
CA LEU A 396 -4.23 -3.24 6.97
C LEU A 396 -3.44 -4.31 7.76
N PRO A 397 -2.79 -3.93 8.88
CA PRO A 397 -2.06 -4.88 9.72
C PRO A 397 -2.92 -6.08 10.11
N ARG A 398 -2.29 -7.25 10.21
CA ARG A 398 -2.95 -8.48 10.63
C ARG A 398 -3.61 -8.26 11.99
N ALA A 399 -4.76 -8.91 12.17
CA ALA A 399 -5.44 -9.01 13.45
C ALA A 399 -6.10 -10.39 13.56
N TYR A 400 -6.44 -10.80 14.78
CA TYR A 400 -7.26 -11.97 15.06
C TYR A 400 -8.62 -11.51 15.59
N PRO A 401 -9.64 -11.29 14.73
CA PRO A 401 -10.92 -10.71 15.16
C PRO A 401 -11.69 -11.56 16.16
N ALA A 402 -11.42 -12.87 16.19
CA ALA A 402 -11.95 -13.83 17.15
C ALA A 402 -10.86 -14.35 18.10
N GLY A 403 -9.71 -13.68 18.15
CA GLY A 403 -8.59 -14.02 19.00
C GLY A 403 -8.77 -13.52 20.44
N LEU A 404 -7.79 -13.86 21.27
CA LEU A 404 -7.66 -13.46 22.66
C LEU A 404 -7.64 -11.93 22.82
N MET A 405 -6.93 -11.22 21.93
CA MET A 405 -6.83 -9.76 21.99
C MET A 405 -8.11 -9.03 21.58
N ALA A 406 -9.11 -9.75 21.04
CA ALA A 406 -10.44 -9.21 20.76
C ALA A 406 -11.40 -9.34 21.97
N MET A 407 -11.02 -10.10 23.01
CA MET A 407 -11.82 -10.24 24.23
C MET A 407 -11.80 -8.97 25.08
N THR A 408 -12.81 -8.80 25.93
CA THR A 408 -12.73 -7.82 27.01
C THR A 408 -11.68 -8.27 28.03
N GLY A 409 -11.05 -7.32 28.74
CA GLY A 409 -10.01 -7.66 29.73
C GLY A 409 -10.49 -8.66 30.80
N ALA A 410 -11.75 -8.56 31.24
CA ALA A 410 -12.33 -9.50 32.19
C ALA A 410 -12.50 -10.90 31.58
N ALA A 411 -13.04 -10.99 30.36
CA ALA A 411 -13.22 -12.27 29.68
C ALA A 411 -11.87 -12.95 29.37
N PHE A 412 -10.85 -12.17 29.00
CA PHE A 412 -9.50 -12.68 28.78
C PHE A 412 -8.89 -13.27 30.07
N VAL A 413 -9.04 -12.58 31.21
CA VAL A 413 -8.55 -13.09 32.50
C VAL A 413 -9.29 -14.37 32.91
N ASP A 414 -10.62 -14.40 32.75
CA ASP A 414 -11.41 -15.60 33.00
C ASP A 414 -10.94 -16.76 32.11
N GLU A 415 -10.70 -16.50 30.82
CA GLU A 415 -10.23 -17.49 29.84
C GLU A 415 -8.88 -18.09 30.23
N VAL A 416 -7.91 -17.26 30.63
CA VAL A 416 -6.60 -17.72 31.13
C VAL A 416 -6.72 -18.59 32.39
N SER A 417 -7.77 -18.41 33.18
CA SER A 417 -8.00 -19.16 34.42
C SER A 417 -8.79 -20.47 34.24
N ARG A 418 -9.24 -20.79 33.03
CA ARG A 418 -10.00 -22.01 32.76
C ARG A 418 -9.12 -23.24 32.78
N ASP A 419 -9.76 -24.40 32.95
CA ASP A 419 -9.12 -25.71 32.81
C ASP A 419 -8.91 -26.07 31.32
N THR A 420 -8.16 -25.22 30.62
CA THR A 420 -7.77 -25.39 29.22
C THR A 420 -6.24 -25.28 29.09
N PRO A 421 -5.62 -25.97 28.13
CA PRO A 421 -4.17 -25.92 27.95
C PRO A 421 -3.66 -24.62 27.31
N ALA A 422 -4.54 -23.83 26.72
CA ALA A 422 -4.28 -22.50 26.16
C ALA A 422 -5.52 -21.60 26.35
N PRO A 423 -5.36 -20.27 26.49
CA PRO A 423 -4.12 -19.50 26.48
C PRO A 423 -3.23 -19.76 27.70
N GLY A 424 -1.90 -19.72 27.50
CA GLY A 424 -0.92 -20.10 28.52
C GLY A 424 0.10 -19.01 28.87
N GLY A 425 1.20 -19.43 29.48
CA GLY A 425 2.26 -18.50 29.91
C GLY A 425 2.94 -17.75 28.76
N GLY A 426 2.94 -18.28 27.53
CA GLY A 426 3.46 -17.60 26.35
C GLY A 426 2.60 -16.39 25.96
N SER A 427 1.30 -16.58 25.80
CA SER A 427 0.31 -15.50 25.60
C SER A 427 0.41 -14.42 26.67
N ILE A 428 0.55 -14.79 27.96
CA ILE A 428 0.69 -13.81 29.05
C ILE A 428 2.03 -13.08 29.00
N ALA A 429 3.12 -13.75 28.63
CA ALA A 429 4.42 -13.11 28.46
C ALA A 429 4.40 -12.07 27.33
N ALA A 430 3.70 -12.37 26.23
CA ALA A 430 3.49 -11.45 25.12
C ALA A 430 2.66 -10.23 25.56
N LEU A 431 1.54 -10.45 26.25
CA LEU A 431 0.70 -9.35 26.77
C LEU A 431 1.46 -8.47 27.76
N ALA A 432 2.24 -9.06 28.67
CA ALA A 432 3.08 -8.34 29.62
C ALA A 432 4.06 -7.40 28.92
N GLY A 433 4.75 -7.91 27.89
CA GLY A 433 5.62 -7.10 27.05
C GLY A 433 4.88 -5.99 26.29
N ALA A 434 3.71 -6.30 25.72
CA ALA A 434 2.90 -5.32 24.98
C ALA A 434 2.49 -4.15 25.87
N LEU A 435 2.07 -4.42 27.11
CA LEU A 435 1.74 -3.40 28.10
C LEU A 435 2.98 -2.57 28.51
N GLY A 436 4.13 -3.23 28.67
CA GLY A 436 5.40 -2.53 28.94
C GLY A 436 5.82 -1.59 27.81
N ALA A 437 5.71 -2.05 26.57
CA ALA A 437 5.94 -1.26 25.37
C ALA A 437 4.93 -0.09 25.25
N ALA A 438 3.65 -0.33 25.56
CA ALA A 438 2.63 0.71 25.55
C ALA A 438 2.95 1.84 26.55
N LEU A 439 3.39 1.52 27.77
CA LEU A 439 3.82 2.52 28.76
C LEU A 439 5.05 3.31 28.27
N ALA A 440 6.05 2.64 27.71
CA ALA A 440 7.22 3.31 27.13
C ALA A 440 6.82 4.29 26.00
N SER A 441 5.93 3.86 25.10
CA SER A 441 5.41 4.71 24.04
C SER A 441 4.60 5.89 24.59
N MET A 442 3.76 5.67 25.59
CA MET A 442 2.98 6.71 26.25
C MET A 442 3.89 7.81 26.81
N VAL A 443 4.91 7.45 27.60
CA VAL A 443 5.83 8.42 28.21
C VAL A 443 6.62 9.18 27.15
N ALA A 444 7.11 8.48 26.12
CA ALA A 444 7.81 9.11 25.01
C ALA A 444 6.93 10.16 24.30
N ASN A 445 5.69 9.78 23.96
CA ASN A 445 4.75 10.64 23.25
C ASN A 445 4.21 11.80 24.10
N LEU A 446 3.97 11.59 25.40
CA LEU A 446 3.55 12.66 26.32
C LEU A 446 4.62 13.74 26.50
N THR A 447 5.90 13.35 26.37
CA THR A 447 7.05 14.25 26.54
C THR A 447 7.44 14.95 25.24
N GLN A 448 7.09 14.39 24.08
CA GLN A 448 7.46 14.97 22.77
C GLN A 448 7.02 16.44 22.65
N GLY A 449 7.95 17.32 22.29
CA GLY A 449 7.75 18.77 22.19
C GLY A 449 7.66 19.52 23.54
N LYS A 450 7.81 18.83 24.67
CA LYS A 450 7.79 19.37 26.04
C LYS A 450 9.02 18.99 26.87
N GLY A 451 9.88 18.13 26.33
CA GLY A 451 11.08 17.64 27.00
C GLY A 451 12.21 18.67 27.04
N ALA A 452 13.33 18.26 27.63
CA ALA A 452 14.55 19.07 27.64
C ALA A 452 15.08 19.28 26.19
N PRO A 453 15.79 20.39 25.90
CA PRO A 453 16.41 20.59 24.60
C PRO A 453 17.27 19.39 24.19
N GLY A 454 17.08 18.89 22.96
CA GLY A 454 17.79 17.73 22.42
C GLY A 454 17.22 16.36 22.80
N SER A 455 16.16 16.29 23.62
CA SER A 455 15.49 15.01 23.96
C SER A 455 14.65 14.42 22.82
N GLU A 456 14.17 15.25 21.89
CA GLU A 456 13.20 14.86 20.86
C GLU A 456 13.62 13.68 19.98
N PRO A 457 14.86 13.61 19.45
CA PRO A 457 15.26 12.47 18.61
C PRO A 457 15.26 11.15 19.39
N HIS A 458 15.63 11.20 20.68
CA HIS A 458 15.62 10.03 21.56
C HIS A 458 14.20 9.56 21.87
N LEU A 459 13.30 10.51 22.16
CA LEU A 459 11.88 10.22 22.42
C LEU A 459 11.19 9.64 21.18
N LEU A 460 11.47 10.17 19.99
CA LEU A 460 10.95 9.61 18.74
C LEU A 460 11.46 8.19 18.49
N ALA A 461 12.76 7.94 18.69
CA ALA A 461 13.33 6.60 18.56
C ALA A 461 12.76 5.61 19.59
N ALA A 462 12.49 6.08 20.81
CA ALA A 462 11.83 5.28 21.85
C ALA A 462 10.39 4.96 21.46
N ALA A 463 9.62 5.95 21.00
CA ALA A 463 8.23 5.77 20.57
C ALA A 463 8.10 4.80 19.38
N GLU A 464 9.00 4.90 18.40
CA GLU A 464 9.07 3.98 17.25
C GLU A 464 9.32 2.53 17.70
N ARG A 465 10.38 2.33 18.50
CA ARG A 465 10.74 1.00 19.02
C ARG A 465 9.60 0.43 19.86
N ALA A 466 9.01 1.24 20.73
CA ALA A 466 7.91 0.85 21.59
C ALA A 466 6.65 0.46 20.80
N GLN A 467 6.22 1.26 19.81
CA GLN A 467 5.05 0.89 18.99
C GLN A 467 5.29 -0.38 18.18
N ARG A 468 6.48 -0.54 17.59
CA ARG A 468 6.85 -1.76 16.86
C ARG A 468 6.82 -3.00 17.76
N ALA A 469 7.43 -2.92 18.94
CA ALA A 469 7.41 -4.00 19.93
C ALA A 469 5.98 -4.31 20.38
N LYS A 470 5.17 -3.27 20.68
CA LYS A 470 3.77 -3.40 21.08
C LYS A 470 2.95 -4.11 20.00
N ASP A 471 3.03 -3.68 18.75
CA ASP A 471 2.27 -4.28 17.64
C ASP A 471 2.65 -5.75 17.42
N ALA A 472 3.95 -6.07 17.47
CA ALA A 472 4.43 -7.44 17.36
C ALA A 472 3.95 -8.32 18.53
N LEU A 473 4.00 -7.80 19.76
CA LEU A 473 3.61 -8.54 20.96
C LEU A 473 2.11 -8.77 21.06
N VAL A 474 1.29 -7.82 20.61
CA VAL A 474 -0.17 -8.00 20.52
C VAL A 474 -0.51 -9.17 19.59
N LEU A 475 0.16 -9.29 18.43
CA LEU A 475 0.01 -10.45 17.55
C LEU A 475 0.50 -11.75 18.19
N ALA A 476 1.62 -11.68 18.93
CA ALA A 476 2.22 -12.83 19.58
C ALA A 476 1.31 -13.48 20.65
N VAL A 477 0.38 -12.72 21.26
CA VAL A 477 -0.61 -13.27 22.21
C VAL A 477 -1.43 -14.38 21.57
N ASP A 478 -1.93 -14.14 20.36
CA ASP A 478 -2.73 -15.09 19.59
C ASP A 478 -1.85 -16.14 18.88
N GLU A 479 -0.69 -15.74 18.36
CA GLU A 479 0.24 -16.65 17.67
C GLU A 479 0.79 -17.75 18.58
N ASP A 480 0.93 -17.50 19.88
CA ASP A 480 1.32 -18.53 20.87
C ASP A 480 0.29 -19.67 20.92
N THR A 481 -1.00 -19.31 20.95
CA THR A 481 -2.10 -20.28 20.96
C THR A 481 -2.19 -21.03 19.63
N GLU A 482 -2.03 -20.34 18.50
CA GLU A 482 -2.02 -20.97 17.18
C GLU A 482 -0.83 -21.92 16.97
N ALA A 483 0.37 -21.55 17.44
CA ALA A 483 1.54 -22.41 17.37
C ALA A 483 1.36 -23.68 18.21
N PHE A 484 0.76 -23.57 19.38
CA PHE A 484 0.41 -24.73 20.22
C PHE A 484 -0.61 -25.65 19.52
N ASN A 485 -1.66 -25.09 18.94
CA ASN A 485 -2.67 -25.84 18.21
C ASN A 485 -2.07 -26.59 17.01
N ALA A 486 -1.20 -25.94 16.24
CA ALA A 486 -0.52 -26.55 15.10
C ALA A 486 0.34 -27.76 15.50
N TYR A 487 1.05 -27.69 16.63
CA TYR A 487 1.80 -28.83 17.18
C TYR A 487 0.87 -29.98 17.60
N MET A 488 -0.25 -29.66 18.25
CA MET A 488 -1.24 -30.66 18.65
C MET A 488 -1.87 -31.37 17.44
N ASP A 489 -2.10 -30.65 16.34
CA ASP A 489 -2.61 -31.23 15.09
C ASP A 489 -1.56 -32.12 14.40
N ALA A 490 -0.29 -31.72 14.39
CA ALA A 490 0.80 -32.57 13.89
C ALA A 490 0.86 -33.91 14.66
N ARG A 491 0.61 -33.89 15.97
CA ARG A 491 0.57 -35.10 16.80
C ARG A 491 -0.60 -36.03 16.47
N ARG A 492 -1.67 -35.51 15.87
CA ARG A 492 -2.87 -36.27 15.45
C ARG A 492 -2.73 -36.93 14.07
N LEU A 493 -1.66 -36.64 13.32
CA LEU A 493 -1.44 -37.24 12.00
C LEU A 493 -1.39 -38.79 12.07
N PRO A 494 -1.83 -39.50 11.01
CA PRO A 494 -1.78 -40.96 10.92
C PRO A 494 -0.37 -41.50 11.17
N ALA A 495 -0.29 -42.73 11.67
CA ALA A 495 0.98 -43.39 12.00
C ALA A 495 0.93 -44.91 11.80
N GLY A 496 0.08 -45.36 10.87
CA GLY A 496 -0.11 -46.77 10.55
C GLY A 496 1.03 -47.34 9.70
N THR A 497 1.61 -46.54 8.80
CA THR A 497 2.72 -46.96 7.92
C THR A 497 4.07 -46.34 8.31
N PRO A 498 5.22 -46.92 7.90
CA PRO A 498 6.53 -46.30 8.11
C PRO A 498 6.65 -44.91 7.48
N ALA A 499 6.04 -44.71 6.31
CA ALA A 499 6.01 -43.41 5.64
C ALA A 499 5.19 -42.37 6.42
N GLU A 500 4.02 -42.77 6.94
CA GLU A 500 3.20 -41.92 7.81
C GLU A 500 3.92 -41.57 9.11
N LYS A 501 4.61 -42.53 9.74
CA LYS A 501 5.40 -42.27 10.95
C LYS A 501 6.53 -41.25 10.70
N ALA A 502 7.22 -41.37 9.57
CA ALA A 502 8.27 -40.42 9.19
C ALA A 502 7.71 -39.02 8.90
N ALA A 503 6.63 -38.92 8.12
CA ALA A 503 5.96 -37.65 7.82
C ALA A 503 5.40 -36.98 9.08
N ARG A 504 4.84 -37.77 10.01
CA ARG A 504 4.37 -37.27 11.30
C ARG A 504 5.53 -36.74 12.16
N GLU A 505 6.63 -37.48 12.26
CA GLU A 505 7.80 -37.02 13.02
C GLU A 505 8.39 -35.73 12.43
N GLU A 506 8.52 -35.65 11.11
CA GLU A 506 8.98 -34.44 10.43
C GLU A 506 8.05 -33.25 10.70
N ALA A 507 6.74 -33.44 10.57
CA ALA A 507 5.74 -32.42 10.87
C ALA A 507 5.78 -31.98 12.35
N MET A 508 5.97 -32.92 13.27
CA MET A 508 6.10 -32.63 14.71
C MET A 508 7.38 -31.83 15.00
N GLN A 509 8.53 -32.22 14.45
CA GLN A 509 9.80 -31.50 14.65
C GLN A 509 9.74 -30.10 14.04
N ALA A 510 9.12 -29.93 12.87
CA ALA A 510 8.87 -28.62 12.26
C ALA A 510 7.92 -27.77 13.12
N GLY A 511 6.84 -28.37 13.63
CA GLY A 511 5.90 -27.72 14.53
C GLY A 511 6.55 -27.25 15.84
N LEU A 512 7.42 -28.08 16.44
CA LEU A 512 8.18 -27.72 17.63
C LEU A 512 9.14 -26.56 17.40
N LYS A 513 9.86 -26.55 16.26
CA LYS A 513 10.69 -25.39 15.90
C LYS A 513 9.85 -24.12 15.76
N SER A 514 8.67 -24.20 15.11
CA SER A 514 7.73 -23.08 15.05
C SER A 514 7.25 -22.61 16.44
N ALA A 515 6.95 -23.56 17.33
CA ALA A 515 6.54 -23.29 18.72
C ALA A 515 7.67 -22.71 19.59
N VAL A 516 8.94 -22.83 19.17
CA VAL A 516 10.08 -22.15 19.78
C VAL A 516 10.27 -20.73 19.23
N GLU A 517 10.04 -20.51 17.94
CA GLU A 517 10.26 -19.20 17.32
C GLU A 517 9.30 -18.11 17.84
N VAL A 518 8.03 -18.44 18.11
CA VAL A 518 7.05 -17.47 18.67
C VAL A 518 7.47 -16.93 20.05
N PRO A 519 7.76 -17.77 21.06
CA PRO A 519 8.21 -17.27 22.36
C PRO A 519 9.62 -16.67 22.33
N TRP A 520 10.48 -17.07 21.37
CA TRP A 520 11.76 -16.41 21.14
C TRP A 520 11.58 -14.99 20.58
N ALA A 521 10.72 -14.81 19.59
CA ALA A 521 10.36 -13.49 19.06
C ALA A 521 9.71 -12.61 20.15
N THR A 522 8.83 -13.20 20.96
CA THR A 522 8.22 -12.56 22.13
C THR A 522 9.29 -12.04 23.10
N ALA A 523 10.26 -12.88 23.48
CA ALA A 523 11.31 -12.48 24.40
C ALA A 523 12.17 -11.32 23.85
N ASN A 524 12.48 -11.32 22.54
CA ASN A 524 13.23 -10.23 21.92
C ASN A 524 12.41 -8.93 21.85
N ALA A 525 11.14 -8.99 21.45
CA ALA A 525 10.28 -7.81 21.41
C ALA A 525 10.06 -7.23 22.82
N CYS A 526 9.92 -8.07 23.85
CA CYS A 526 9.91 -7.63 25.25
C CYS A 526 11.21 -6.91 25.64
N TYR A 527 12.37 -7.38 25.17
CA TYR A 527 13.64 -6.72 25.43
C TYR A 527 13.74 -5.37 24.70
N GLU A 528 13.27 -5.27 23.46
CA GLU A 528 13.16 -3.98 22.75
C GLU A 528 12.24 -3.00 23.50
N ALA A 529 11.17 -3.49 24.13
CA ALA A 529 10.31 -2.68 24.99
C ALA A 529 11.06 -2.15 26.22
N MET A 530 11.95 -2.96 26.83
CA MET A 530 12.83 -2.50 27.91
C MET A 530 13.80 -1.41 27.46
N GLU A 531 14.42 -1.55 26.28
CA GLU A 531 15.31 -0.51 25.72
C GLU A 531 14.56 0.80 25.44
N ALA A 532 13.32 0.70 24.94
CA ALA A 532 12.47 1.88 24.74
C ALA A 532 12.11 2.54 26.07
N ALA A 533 11.79 1.74 27.10
CA ALA A 533 11.51 2.24 28.45
C ALA A 533 12.73 2.90 29.10
N GLU A 534 13.95 2.37 28.92
CA GLU A 534 15.20 2.99 29.39
C GLU A 534 15.38 4.38 28.79
N THR A 535 15.20 4.48 27.47
CA THR A 535 15.31 5.75 26.74
C THR A 535 14.25 6.74 27.22
N ALA A 536 13.00 6.31 27.36
CA ALA A 536 11.91 7.14 27.86
C ALA A 536 12.12 7.57 29.32
N MET A 537 12.75 6.75 30.16
CA MET A 537 13.06 7.10 31.55
C MET A 537 14.11 8.21 31.63
N HIS A 538 15.14 8.17 30.78
CA HIS A 538 16.22 9.16 30.81
C HIS A 538 15.86 10.49 30.12
N HIS A 539 15.08 10.44 29.05
CA HIS A 539 14.76 11.62 28.24
C HIS A 539 13.32 12.12 28.41
N GLY A 540 12.45 11.30 29.02
CA GLY A 540 11.04 11.58 29.21
C GLY A 540 10.75 12.53 30.37
N ASN A 541 9.47 12.79 30.57
CA ASN A 541 8.99 13.59 31.69
C ASN A 541 9.41 12.93 33.02
N PRO A 542 10.17 13.65 33.88
CA PRO A 542 10.54 13.15 35.20
C PRO A 542 9.36 12.67 36.04
N ALA A 543 8.18 13.31 35.91
CA ALA A 543 6.98 12.93 36.65
C ALA A 543 6.38 11.58 36.22
N SER A 544 6.78 11.04 35.07
CA SER A 544 6.32 9.76 34.54
C SER A 544 7.31 8.61 34.81
N ILE A 545 8.24 8.79 35.75
CA ILE A 545 9.25 7.77 36.05
C ILE A 545 8.63 6.45 36.51
N THR A 546 7.53 6.51 37.27
CA THR A 546 6.79 5.32 37.74
C THR A 546 6.23 4.52 36.56
N ASP A 547 5.71 5.20 35.54
CA ASP A 547 5.18 4.56 34.33
C ASP A 547 6.30 3.82 33.57
N THR A 548 7.48 4.46 33.46
CA THR A 548 8.64 3.82 32.83
C THR A 548 9.14 2.62 33.63
N LEU A 549 9.17 2.70 34.96
CA LEU A 549 9.61 1.60 35.83
C LEU A 549 8.66 0.40 35.76
N VAL A 550 7.35 0.64 35.88
CA VAL A 550 6.33 -0.41 35.74
C VAL A 550 6.45 -1.06 34.35
N GLY A 551 6.55 -0.23 33.30
CA GLY A 551 6.71 -0.72 31.93
C GLY A 551 7.96 -1.58 31.75
N PHE A 552 9.05 -1.20 32.40
CA PHE A 552 10.30 -1.95 32.41
C PHE A 552 10.18 -3.31 33.08
N THR A 553 9.62 -3.34 34.30
CA THR A 553 9.51 -4.55 35.11
C THR A 553 8.57 -5.57 34.46
N ILE A 554 7.44 -5.12 33.91
CA ILE A 554 6.50 -6.02 33.22
C ILE A 554 7.07 -6.53 31.89
N ALA A 555 7.82 -5.70 31.16
CA ALA A 555 8.52 -6.15 29.96
C ALA A 555 9.59 -7.21 30.29
N TYR A 556 10.34 -7.05 31.38
CA TYR A 556 11.28 -8.07 31.84
C TYR A 556 10.60 -9.39 32.22
N ALA A 557 9.43 -9.32 32.86
CA ALA A 557 8.61 -10.52 33.11
C ALA A 557 8.24 -11.21 31.78
N GLY A 558 7.91 -10.44 30.74
CA GLY A 558 7.72 -10.92 29.38
C GLY A 558 8.96 -11.58 28.77
N VAL A 559 10.15 -10.98 28.91
CA VAL A 559 11.42 -11.59 28.47
C VAL A 559 11.63 -12.96 29.12
N ARG A 560 11.48 -13.04 30.46
CA ARG A 560 11.63 -14.30 31.20
C ARG A 560 10.58 -15.33 30.80
N GLY A 561 9.33 -14.90 30.68
CA GLY A 561 8.21 -15.76 30.26
C GLY A 561 8.43 -16.35 28.88
N GLY A 562 8.85 -15.54 27.89
CA GLY A 562 9.21 -16.02 26.56
C GLY A 562 10.35 -17.03 26.60
N ILE A 563 11.43 -16.74 27.35
CA ILE A 563 12.56 -17.67 27.50
C ILE A 563 12.14 -19.00 28.13
N TRP A 564 11.28 -19.01 29.14
CA TRP A 564 10.77 -20.25 29.73
C TRP A 564 9.98 -21.09 28.71
N ASN A 565 9.14 -20.45 27.90
CA ASN A 565 8.38 -21.12 26.85
C ASN A 565 9.27 -21.63 25.70
N VAL A 566 10.39 -20.95 25.40
CA VAL A 566 11.43 -21.51 24.52
C VAL A 566 12.01 -22.78 25.14
N LEU A 567 12.54 -22.68 26.37
CA LEU A 567 13.30 -23.75 27.00
C LEU A 567 12.47 -25.03 27.22
N ILE A 568 11.18 -24.92 27.54
CA ILE A 568 10.32 -26.09 27.73
C ILE A 568 10.06 -26.84 26.42
N ASN A 569 9.97 -26.14 25.29
CA ASN A 569 9.75 -26.74 23.97
C ASN A 569 11.05 -27.36 23.40
N LEU A 570 12.22 -26.87 23.79
CA LEU A 570 13.51 -27.42 23.33
C LEU A 570 13.74 -28.88 23.75
N LYS A 571 13.07 -29.37 24.82
CA LYS A 571 13.28 -30.74 25.31
C LYS A 571 12.81 -31.82 24.32
N ASP A 572 11.85 -31.46 23.45
CA ASP A 572 11.21 -32.38 22.51
C ASP A 572 11.83 -32.29 21.09
N ILE A 573 12.78 -31.36 20.88
CA ILE A 573 13.51 -31.18 19.61
C ILE A 573 14.74 -32.08 19.58
N THR A 574 14.89 -32.86 18.51
CA THR A 574 15.98 -33.83 18.33
C THR A 574 17.27 -33.22 17.77
N ASP A 575 17.16 -32.08 17.08
CA ASP A 575 18.28 -31.32 16.52
C ASP A 575 19.13 -30.66 17.63
N ARG A 576 20.16 -31.37 18.07
CA ARG A 576 21.04 -30.92 19.18
C ARG A 576 21.76 -29.61 18.89
N ALA A 577 22.17 -29.37 17.64
CA ALA A 577 22.88 -28.15 17.27
C ALA A 577 21.95 -26.93 17.40
N TYR A 578 20.69 -27.08 16.95
CA TYR A 578 19.67 -26.05 17.15
C TYR A 578 19.39 -25.80 18.64
N VAL A 579 19.25 -26.87 19.44
CA VAL A 579 18.98 -26.76 20.89
C VAL A 579 20.08 -26.00 21.62
N GLU A 580 21.35 -26.35 21.42
CA GLU A 580 22.47 -25.66 22.08
C GLU A 580 22.58 -24.19 21.64
N ALA A 581 22.41 -23.92 20.33
CA ALA A 581 22.41 -22.56 19.82
C ALA A 581 21.29 -21.71 20.44
N MET A 582 20.07 -22.26 20.55
CA MET A 582 18.94 -21.55 21.12
C MET A 582 19.09 -21.33 22.64
N ARG A 583 19.64 -22.30 23.37
CA ARG A 583 19.99 -22.15 24.80
C ARG A 583 20.98 -21.01 25.02
N ALA A 584 22.04 -20.94 24.22
CA ALA A 584 23.02 -19.87 24.30
C ALA A 584 22.40 -18.49 24.02
N ARG A 585 21.53 -18.40 23.01
CA ARG A 585 20.78 -17.18 22.69
C ARG A 585 19.88 -16.74 23.85
N CYS A 586 19.14 -17.66 24.46
CA CYS A 586 18.29 -17.38 25.62
C CYS A 586 19.10 -16.87 26.81
N ALA A 587 20.23 -17.53 27.13
CA ALA A 587 21.11 -17.10 28.22
C ALA A 587 21.64 -15.67 27.98
N GLY A 588 22.16 -15.40 26.78
CA GLY A 588 22.67 -14.08 26.42
C GLY A 588 21.62 -12.97 26.42
N LEU A 589 20.37 -13.27 26.04
CA LEU A 589 19.27 -12.30 26.14
C LEU A 589 18.89 -12.04 27.61
N LEU A 590 18.81 -13.10 28.42
CA LEU A 590 18.46 -12.99 29.84
C LEU A 590 19.49 -12.17 30.62
N ASP A 591 20.78 -12.37 30.39
CA ASP A 591 21.84 -11.64 31.08
C ASP A 591 21.80 -10.16 30.74
N ARG A 592 21.61 -9.81 29.46
CA ARG A 592 21.42 -8.42 29.04
C ARG A 592 20.17 -7.81 29.65
N ALA A 593 19.04 -8.54 29.68
CA ALA A 593 17.79 -8.07 30.25
C ALA A 593 17.89 -7.84 31.76
N LYS A 594 18.57 -8.73 32.50
CA LYS A 594 18.85 -8.57 33.94
C LYS A 594 19.70 -7.34 34.20
N ALA A 595 20.83 -7.22 33.51
CA ALA A 595 21.71 -6.07 33.68
C ALA A 595 20.99 -4.76 33.37
N LEU A 596 20.09 -4.77 32.38
CA LEU A 596 19.27 -3.64 32.01
C LEU A 596 18.22 -3.31 33.10
N LEU A 597 17.55 -4.32 33.67
CA LEU A 597 16.62 -4.17 34.79
C LEU A 597 17.30 -3.57 36.02
N ASP A 598 18.42 -4.17 36.45
CA ASP A 598 19.10 -3.77 37.69
C ASP A 598 19.54 -2.30 37.62
N ARG A 599 20.06 -1.86 36.46
CA ARG A 599 20.42 -0.45 36.25
C ARG A 599 19.21 0.47 36.27
N ALA A 600 18.12 0.08 35.60
CA ALA A 600 16.93 0.90 35.47
C ALA A 600 16.20 1.07 36.80
N THR A 601 16.03 0.01 37.58
CA THR A 601 15.40 0.07 38.90
C THR A 601 16.25 0.87 39.88
N ALA A 602 17.58 0.67 39.90
CA ALA A 602 18.46 1.47 40.74
C ALA A 602 18.40 2.96 40.40
N HIS A 603 18.33 3.31 39.11
CA HIS A 603 18.15 4.70 38.67
C HIS A 603 16.79 5.26 39.10
N GLY A 604 15.74 4.47 38.92
CA GLY A 604 14.37 4.81 39.30
C GLY A 604 14.21 5.09 40.78
N ASP A 605 14.66 4.16 41.61
CA ASP A 605 14.57 4.24 43.07
C ASP A 605 15.33 5.47 43.59
N ALA A 606 16.57 5.68 43.15
CA ALA A 606 17.36 6.85 43.53
C ALA A 606 16.67 8.18 43.16
N ARG A 607 15.96 8.21 42.02
CA ARG A 607 15.26 9.40 41.56
C ARG A 607 13.95 9.63 42.31
N LEU A 608 13.22 8.57 42.68
CA LEU A 608 12.06 8.66 43.56
C LEU A 608 12.46 9.15 44.95
N GLU A 609 13.55 8.62 45.52
CA GLU A 609 14.11 9.11 46.79
C GLU A 609 14.47 10.60 46.71
N ALA A 610 15.12 11.04 45.63
CA ALA A 610 15.46 12.44 45.42
C ALA A 610 14.21 13.35 45.32
N MET A 611 13.09 12.86 44.79
CA MET A 611 11.83 13.61 44.73
C MET A 611 11.15 13.76 46.09
N LEU A 612 11.40 12.84 47.02
CA LEU A 612 10.88 12.88 48.39
C LEU A 612 11.72 13.75 49.34
N ALA A 613 12.93 14.12 48.94
CA ALA A 613 13.79 14.98 49.75
C ALA A 613 13.15 16.37 49.94
N PRO A 614 13.18 16.94 51.17
CA PRO A 614 12.59 18.24 51.44
C PRO A 614 13.23 19.31 50.55
N LYS A 615 12.40 20.10 49.85
CA LYS A 615 12.87 21.28 49.11
C LYS A 615 13.36 22.31 50.12
N GLY A 616 14.67 22.53 50.16
CA GLY A 616 15.33 23.50 51.03
C GLY A 616 14.97 24.94 50.73
#